data_AF-A0A1I6SGP6-F1
#
_entry.id   AF-A0A1I6SGP6-F1
#
_cell.length_a   1.000
_cell.length_b   1.000
_cell.length_c   1.000
_cell.angle_alpha   90.00
_cell.angle_beta   90.00
_cell.angle_gamma   90.00
#
_symmetry.space_group_name_H-M   'P 1'
#
loop_
_entity.id
_entity.type
_entity.pdbx_description
1 polymer ?
#
loop_
_entity_poly.entity_id
_entity_poly.type
_entity_poly.pdbx_seq_one_letter_code
_entity_poly.pdbx_strand_id
1 'polypeptide(L)'
;MRKLQFTANCEKHNHAALQGSDRHVTQEYVADLLSKELGEYGFQTLSQSGDHVAVSVDNHSLPLSITCQGHDQGGHLVCEITSYPDEDQDWLDRITEQSLLNQLAQAVENTLKQDEAFSEFEWKG
;
A
#
# COMPACT_ATOMS: atom_id res chain seq x y z
N MET A 1 -1.94 -8.70 -12.31
CA MET A 1 -2.68 -8.02 -11.21
C MET A 1 -2.08 -6.66 -11.09
N ARG A 2 -2.88 -5.64 -10.79
CA ARG A 2 -2.35 -4.29 -10.69
C ARG A 2 -1.56 -4.13 -9.41
N LYS A 3 -0.30 -3.73 -9.52
CA LYS A 3 0.56 -3.35 -8.40
C LYS A 3 0.74 -1.83 -8.45
N LEU A 4 0.65 -1.15 -7.32
CA LEU A 4 1.01 0.28 -7.26
C LEU A 4 2.45 0.39 -6.82
N GLN A 5 3.31 0.88 -7.71
CA GLN A 5 4.69 1.25 -7.40
C GLN A 5 4.73 2.73 -7.03
N PHE A 6 5.55 3.09 -6.04
CA PHE A 6 5.82 4.47 -5.65
C PHE A 6 7.23 4.58 -5.07
N THR A 7 7.80 5.78 -5.12
CA THR A 7 9.09 6.11 -4.52
C THR A 7 8.86 6.75 -3.15
N ALA A 8 9.60 6.29 -2.15
CA ALA A 8 9.61 6.84 -0.80
C ALA A 8 10.92 7.58 -0.53
N ASN A 9 10.82 8.90 -0.36
CA ASN A 9 11.93 9.75 0.04
C ASN A 9 12.11 9.69 1.57
N CYS A 10 12.95 8.76 2.01
CA CYS A 10 13.20 8.49 3.42
C CYS A 10 14.12 9.52 4.10
N GLU A 11 14.59 10.57 3.40
CA GLU A 11 15.46 11.60 4.00
C GLU A 11 14.81 12.29 5.21
N LYS A 12 13.47 12.38 5.24
CA LYS A 12 12.70 12.96 6.36
C LYS A 12 12.47 12.00 7.54
N HIS A 13 12.68 10.69 7.38
CA HIS A 13 12.51 9.69 8.46
C HIS A 13 13.83 9.43 9.23
N ASN A 14 14.90 10.11 8.83
CA ASN A 14 16.27 9.86 9.29
C ASN A 14 16.60 10.62 10.60
N HIS A 15 15.89 10.32 11.69
CA HIS A 15 16.33 10.74 13.03
C HIS A 15 16.98 9.64 13.87
N ALA A 16 17.22 8.46 13.27
CA ALA A 16 17.96 7.39 13.92
C ALA A 16 18.68 6.51 12.89
N ALA A 17 19.81 6.99 12.38
CA ALA A 17 20.81 6.09 11.84
C ALA A 17 21.11 5.03 12.91
N LEU A 18 20.84 3.75 12.65
CA LEU A 18 21.52 2.53 13.12
C LEU A 18 20.60 1.28 13.01
N GLN A 19 20.89 0.44 12.01
CA GLN A 19 20.83 -1.04 12.10
C GLN A 19 19.48 -1.79 11.99
N GLY A 20 18.42 -1.20 11.47
CA GLY A 20 17.21 -1.92 11.04
C GLY A 20 16.71 -1.33 9.73
N SER A 21 16.69 -2.13 8.66
CA SER A 21 16.50 -1.74 7.26
C SER A 21 15.46 -0.62 7.07
N ASP A 22 15.85 0.53 6.51
CA ASP A 22 14.96 1.67 6.18
C ASP A 22 13.64 1.21 5.54
N ARG A 23 13.70 0.13 4.77
CA ARG A 23 12.56 -0.62 4.22
C ARG A 23 11.49 -0.99 5.22
N HIS A 24 11.84 -1.60 6.35
CA HIS A 24 10.86 -2.06 7.33
C HIS A 24 10.16 -0.86 7.99
N VAL A 25 10.91 0.22 8.27
CA VAL A 25 10.35 1.46 8.82
C VAL A 25 9.38 2.09 7.82
N THR A 26 9.76 2.19 6.54
CA THR A 26 8.88 2.71 5.48
C THR A 26 7.64 1.82 5.29
N GLN A 27 7.81 0.50 5.28
CA GLN A 27 6.70 -0.44 5.13
C GLN A 27 5.70 -0.32 6.28
N GLU A 28 6.17 -0.26 7.53
CA GLU A 28 5.32 -0.10 8.70
C GLU A 28 4.63 1.27 8.71
N TYR A 29 5.34 2.34 8.32
CA TYR A 29 4.77 3.67 8.20
C TYR A 29 3.65 3.73 7.14
N VAL A 30 3.88 3.15 5.95
CA VAL A 30 2.87 3.07 4.90
C VAL A 30 1.68 2.23 5.36
N ALA A 31 1.92 1.11 6.06
CA ALA A 31 0.86 0.27 6.60
C ALA A 31 0.00 1.02 7.63
N ASP A 32 0.63 1.73 8.56
CA ASP A 32 -0.06 2.56 9.56
C ASP A 32 -0.86 3.69 8.91
N LEU A 33 -0.27 4.41 7.94
CA LEU A 33 -0.93 5.48 7.18
C LEU A 33 -2.20 4.95 6.48
N LEU A 34 -2.07 3.86 5.72
CA LEU A 34 -3.21 3.25 5.03
C LEU A 34 -4.28 2.77 6.01
N SER A 35 -3.88 2.22 7.16
CA SER A 35 -4.83 1.78 8.18
C SER A 35 -5.66 2.94 8.76
N LYS A 36 -5.09 4.14 8.85
CA LYS A 36 -5.80 5.32 9.36
C LYS A 36 -6.68 5.97 8.29
N GLU A 37 -6.11 6.22 7.12
CA GLU A 37 -6.73 7.08 6.11
C GLU A 37 -7.76 6.34 5.25
N LEU A 38 -7.60 5.03 5.00
CA LEU A 38 -8.61 4.27 4.24
C LEU A 38 -9.97 4.21 4.96
N GLY A 39 -9.97 4.38 6.29
CA GLY A 39 -11.18 4.58 7.08
C GLY A 39 -12.01 5.78 6.64
N GLU A 40 -11.38 6.87 6.21
CA GLU A 40 -12.07 8.06 5.70
C GLU A 40 -12.76 7.81 4.36
N TYR A 41 -12.23 6.87 3.57
CA TYR A 41 -12.83 6.43 2.31
C TYR A 41 -13.95 5.37 2.51
N GLY A 42 -14.28 5.04 3.77
CA GLY A 42 -15.33 4.07 4.12
C GLY A 42 -14.86 2.62 4.15
N PHE A 43 -13.55 2.37 4.01
CA PHE A 43 -12.98 1.03 4.14
C PHE A 43 -12.66 0.71 5.59
N GLN A 44 -13.03 -0.49 6.04
CA GLN A 44 -12.65 -0.94 7.37
C GLN A 44 -11.24 -1.51 7.32
N THR A 45 -10.33 -1.01 8.13
CA THR A 45 -8.94 -1.47 8.16
C THR A 45 -8.66 -2.21 9.46
N LEU A 46 -7.83 -3.24 9.35
CA LEU A 46 -7.25 -3.95 10.47
C LEU A 46 -5.74 -3.82 10.31
N SER A 47 -5.13 -2.96 11.14
CA SER A 47 -3.69 -2.85 11.22
C SER A 47 -3.13 -4.23 11.57
N GLN A 48 -2.36 -4.82 10.65
CA GLN A 48 -1.61 -6.03 10.91
C GLN A 48 -0.16 -5.61 11.24
N SER A 49 0.51 -6.39 12.08
CA SER A 49 1.89 -6.06 12.44
C SER A 49 2.80 -6.18 11.21
N GLY A 50 3.72 -5.23 11.04
CA GLY A 50 4.73 -5.25 9.99
C GLY A 50 4.27 -4.54 8.71
N ASP A 51 4.36 -5.25 7.59
CA ASP A 51 4.25 -4.74 6.23
C ASP A 51 2.92 -5.08 5.54
N HIS A 52 1.90 -5.38 6.33
CA HIS A 52 0.60 -5.81 5.86
C HIS A 52 -0.53 -4.96 6.45
N VAL A 53 -1.55 -4.70 5.64
CA VAL A 53 -2.81 -4.08 6.07
C VAL A 53 -3.95 -4.92 5.54
N ALA A 54 -4.83 -5.40 6.42
CA ALA A 54 -6.05 -6.05 5.98
C ALA A 54 -7.14 -4.99 5.81
N VAL A 55 -7.74 -4.94 4.63
CA VAL A 55 -8.85 -4.03 4.31
C VAL A 55 -10.11 -4.87 4.14
N SER A 56 -11.07 -4.68 5.04
CA SER A 56 -12.41 -5.25 4.95
C SER A 56 -13.27 -4.43 4.00
N VAL A 57 -13.77 -5.14 2.98
CA VAL A 57 -14.52 -4.61 1.86
C VAL A 57 -15.74 -5.51 1.64
N ASP A 58 -16.96 -5.02 1.85
CA ASP A 58 -18.22 -5.78 1.64
C ASP A 58 -18.18 -7.20 2.26
N ASN A 59 -17.76 -7.30 3.53
CA ASN A 59 -17.65 -8.55 4.29
C ASN A 59 -16.55 -9.54 3.80
N HIS A 60 -15.67 -9.08 2.90
CA HIS A 60 -14.47 -9.79 2.46
C HIS A 60 -13.22 -9.06 2.95
N SER A 61 -12.25 -9.80 3.49
CA SER A 61 -10.98 -9.22 3.92
C SER A 61 -9.97 -9.31 2.78
N LEU A 62 -9.56 -8.16 2.25
CA LEU A 62 -8.51 -8.05 1.24
C LEU A 62 -7.19 -7.66 1.92
N PRO A 63 -6.20 -8.56 2.01
CA PRO A 63 -4.88 -8.20 2.52
C PRO A 63 -4.11 -7.42 1.46
N LEU A 64 -3.61 -6.24 1.86
CA LEU A 64 -2.61 -5.45 1.16
C LEU A 64 -1.23 -5.77 1.75
N SER A 65 -0.26 -6.02 0.89
CA SER A 65 1.15 -6.19 1.27
C SER A 65 1.97 -5.05 0.68
N ILE A 66 2.79 -4.45 1.53
CA ILE A 66 3.67 -3.35 1.21
C ILE A 66 5.10 -3.91 1.17
N THR A 67 5.73 -3.89 0.01
CA THR A 67 7.09 -4.39 -0.15
C THR A 67 7.97 -3.26 -0.67
N CYS A 68 9.03 -2.91 0.06
CA CYS A 68 9.99 -1.91 -0.41
C CYS A 68 11.31 -2.58 -0.81
N GLN A 69 11.64 -2.52 -2.09
CA GLN A 69 12.83 -3.18 -2.66
C GLN A 69 13.53 -2.28 -3.68
N GLY A 70 14.86 -2.34 -3.69
CA GLY A 70 15.67 -1.53 -4.60
C GLY A 70 15.72 -0.05 -4.23
N HIS A 71 16.41 0.72 -5.07
CA HIS A 71 16.41 2.18 -5.03
C HIS A 71 16.27 2.72 -6.45
N ASP A 72 15.67 3.90 -6.59
CA ASP A 72 15.61 4.63 -7.86
C ASP A 72 17.00 5.18 -8.25
N GLN A 73 17.14 5.75 -9.44
CA GLN A 73 18.36 6.42 -9.91
C GLN A 73 18.80 7.57 -8.99
N GLY A 74 17.89 8.19 -8.26
CA GLY A 74 18.13 9.21 -7.22
C GLY A 74 18.51 8.63 -5.85
N GLY A 75 18.53 7.31 -5.68
CA GLY A 75 18.85 6.66 -4.41
C GLY A 75 17.68 6.58 -3.42
N HIS A 76 16.47 6.97 -3.81
CA HIS A 76 15.27 6.84 -2.98
C HIS A 76 14.74 5.41 -2.99
N LEU A 77 14.01 5.03 -1.93
CA LEU A 77 13.53 3.67 -1.79
C LEU A 77 12.29 3.44 -2.67
N VAL A 78 12.25 2.35 -3.44
CA VAL A 78 11.08 2.01 -4.27
C VAL A 78 10.21 1.01 -3.51
N CYS A 79 8.93 1.30 -3.43
CA CYS A 79 7.93 0.51 -2.72
C CYS A 79 6.79 0.10 -3.64
N GLU A 80 6.21 -1.07 -3.36
CA GLU A 80 5.11 -1.65 -4.10
C GLU A 80 3.99 -2.05 -3.14
N ILE A 81 2.75 -1.76 -3.51
CA ILE A 81 1.55 -2.30 -2.84
C ILE A 81 0.90 -3.32 -3.75
N THR A 82 0.65 -4.50 -3.19
CA THR A 82 -0.02 -5.60 -3.88
C THR A 82 -1.15 -6.15 -3.05
N SER A 83 -2.24 -6.56 -3.69
CA SER A 83 -3.29 -7.37 -3.06
C SER A 83 -3.09 -8.86 -3.43
N TYR A 84 -3.34 -9.78 -2.48
CA TYR A 84 -3.16 -11.21 -2.77
C TYR A 84 -4.18 -11.71 -3.83
N PRO A 85 -3.74 -12.53 -4.79
CA PRO A 85 -4.58 -13.11 -5.85
C PRO A 85 -4.87 -14.61 -5.73
N ASP A 86 -4.53 -15.27 -4.63
CA ASP A 86 -4.54 -16.73 -4.56
C ASP A 86 -5.93 -17.30 -4.24
N GLU A 87 -6.32 -18.26 -5.09
CA GLU A 87 -7.36 -19.29 -4.98
C GLU A 87 -8.83 -18.96 -5.33
N ASP A 88 -9.21 -19.41 -6.53
CA ASP A 88 -10.46 -20.16 -6.82
C ASP A 88 -11.83 -19.56 -6.44
N GLN A 89 -11.97 -18.23 -6.45
CA GLN A 89 -13.28 -17.58 -6.34
C GLN A 89 -13.77 -17.11 -7.71
N ASP A 90 -14.92 -17.65 -8.11
CA ASP A 90 -15.58 -17.50 -9.40
C ASP A 90 -15.71 -16.02 -9.81
N TRP A 91 -15.05 -15.68 -10.90
CA TRP A 91 -14.82 -14.30 -11.37
C TRP A 91 -16.09 -13.57 -11.83
N LEU A 92 -17.27 -14.21 -11.81
CA LEU A 92 -18.54 -13.65 -12.29
C LEU A 92 -19.23 -12.70 -11.30
N ASP A 93 -18.86 -12.69 -10.02
CA ASP A 93 -19.26 -11.66 -9.04
C ASP A 93 -18.43 -10.36 -9.13
N ARG A 94 -17.38 -10.35 -9.98
CA ARG A 94 -16.36 -9.28 -10.04
C ARG A 94 -16.77 -7.96 -10.67
N ILE A 95 -18.00 -7.77 -11.16
CA ILE A 95 -18.39 -6.45 -11.71
C ILE A 95 -18.47 -5.42 -10.58
N THR A 96 -19.03 -5.81 -9.43
CA THR A 96 -19.08 -5.02 -8.21
C THR A 96 -17.68 -4.87 -7.59
N GLU A 97 -16.90 -5.95 -7.55
CA GLU A 97 -15.53 -5.91 -7.03
C GLU A 97 -14.58 -5.10 -7.90
N GLN A 98 -14.72 -5.05 -9.23
CA GLN A 98 -13.82 -4.24 -10.07
C GLN A 98 -14.00 -2.75 -9.80
N SER A 99 -15.24 -2.28 -9.60
CA SER A 99 -15.51 -0.90 -9.19
C SER A 99 -14.94 -0.62 -7.81
N LEU A 100 -15.12 -1.54 -6.87
CA LEU A 100 -14.70 -1.38 -5.47
C LEU A 100 -13.19 -1.50 -5.30
N LEU A 101 -12.54 -2.40 -6.02
CA LEU A 101 -11.09 -2.51 -6.15
C LEU A 101 -10.50 -1.28 -6.83
N ASN A 102 -11.19 -0.70 -7.82
CA ASN A 102 -10.77 0.57 -8.40
C ASN A 102 -10.91 1.72 -7.39
N GLN A 103 -11.95 1.73 -6.57
CA GLN A 103 -12.10 2.72 -5.48
C GLN A 103 -11.02 2.55 -4.42
N LEU A 104 -10.71 1.31 -4.02
CA LEU A 104 -9.64 1.02 -3.08
C LEU A 104 -8.27 1.44 -3.66
N ALA A 105 -8.01 1.10 -4.92
CA ALA A 105 -6.82 1.52 -5.64
C ALA A 105 -6.67 3.05 -5.65
N GLN A 106 -7.75 3.77 -5.98
CA GLN A 106 -7.78 5.23 -5.95
C GLN A 106 -7.59 5.78 -4.53
N ALA A 107 -8.20 5.17 -3.52
CA ALA A 107 -8.06 5.58 -2.12
C ALA A 107 -6.62 5.42 -1.65
N VAL A 108 -6.00 4.26 -1.87
CA VAL A 108 -4.59 3.99 -1.58
C VAL A 108 -3.68 5.01 -2.27
N GLU A 109 -3.85 5.22 -3.57
CA GLU A 109 -3.04 6.17 -4.33
C GLU A 109 -3.23 7.61 -3.83
N ASN A 110 -4.46 8.03 -3.53
CA ASN A 110 -4.74 9.37 -3.02
C ASN A 110 -4.18 9.58 -1.62
N THR A 111 -4.30 8.60 -0.72
CA THR A 111 -3.70 8.63 0.61
C THR A 111 -2.19 8.83 0.52
N LEU A 112 -1.50 8.07 -0.33
CA LEU A 112 -0.05 8.22 -0.46
C LEU A 112 0.34 9.56 -1.10
N LYS A 113 -0.44 10.07 -2.06
CA LYS A 113 -0.19 11.38 -2.69
C LYS A 113 -0.35 12.58 -1.76
N GLN A 114 -1.05 12.42 -0.64
CA GLN A 114 -1.16 13.48 0.37
C GLN A 114 0.12 13.67 1.18
N ASP A 115 0.96 12.64 1.25
CA ASP A 115 2.23 12.68 1.95
C ASP A 115 3.36 13.05 0.98
N GLU A 116 4.00 14.20 1.21
CA GLU A 116 5.12 14.68 0.40
C GLU A 116 6.37 13.79 0.46
N ALA A 117 6.41 12.81 1.38
CA ALA A 117 7.45 11.80 1.44
C ALA A 117 7.35 10.78 0.29
N PHE A 118 6.22 10.70 -0.42
CA PHE A 118 6.01 9.76 -1.51
C PHE A 118 5.86 10.45 -2.87
N SER A 119 6.39 9.80 -3.90
CA SER A 119 6.39 10.32 -5.28
C SER A 119 6.36 9.19 -6.31
N GLU A 120 6.33 9.56 -7.59
CA GLU A 120 6.49 8.62 -8.72
C GLU A 120 5.54 7.41 -8.72
N PHE A 121 4.26 7.69 -8.48
CA PHE A 121 3.20 6.68 -8.48
C PHE A 121 2.96 6.08 -9.87
N GLU A 122 3.02 4.75 -9.98
CA GLU A 122 2.79 4.03 -11.23
C GLU A 122 2.07 2.70 -11.00
N TRP A 123 0.99 2.47 -11.75
CA TRP A 123 0.28 1.19 -11.76
C TRP A 123 0.92 0.23 -12.76
N LYS A 124 1.55 -0.85 -12.26
CA LYS A 124 2.09 -1.96 -13.07
C LYS A 124 1.06 -3.06 -13.24
N GLY A 125 0.85 -3.55 -14.47
CA GLY A 125 -0.17 -4.53 -14.84
C GLY A 125 0.32 -5.97 -14.97
#